data_AF-A0A0P8BXG4-F1
#
_entry.id   AF-A0A0P8BXG4-F1
#
_cell.length_a   1.000
_cell.length_b   1.000
_cell.length_c   1.000
_cell.angle_alpha   90.00
_cell.angle_beta   90.00
_cell.angle_gamma   90.00
#
_symmetry.space_group_name_H-M   'P 1'
#
loop_
_entity.id
_entity.type
_entity.pdbx_description
1 polymer ?
#
loop_
_entity_poly.entity_id
_entity_poly.type
_entity_poly.pdbx_seq_one_letter_code
_entity_poly.pdbx_strand_id
1 'polypeptide(L)'
;MESTQAWNLLEEAFEIVNIQSVFQDATDPVLTYKSADDPNHPGDNEIPAELWPDYEISLPYIKNTTRNLQFNESQFLASPGEPLGRTAYITTSDGYTWAFMSEAINTMWPYNQADYEGIAAQSSFHAGSFVPTPLPGVVTVTANFKGQNLKFWANEDGVSSSQPDAVSLDRYFVTDRWGNEYIMHASGQSEPSAVAQAFDAAILPEGWTKEVRQLSEDLILTPAEGADGTFHYVVVRDSADNSYHQIKWSDTGSLAGQTENMPIWGGQGDNVLGGDTGGIWNDTIHGAGGDDRLIPGLGNDILWGDAGLDTVVLPGRSTDYIWIESSDDSTYLAIAGLGYLKQIHHAELLQFEDTTIAIADFIENSRHPTEDVLISERGLPIAFRLFDRATGSHVFTASFSEVKQFLEQGWTLESTPFTVNPKDPSAQNVYRLDHPTESDFLLTMSERERNQAINLGYIDQGVVFTAHAQPSPLASEPVYRFFSLSATNHMYTTSELEQQHLLDLGYQFEEIAFYVSST
;
A
#
# COMPACT_ATOMS: atom_id res chain seq x y z
N MET A 1 -6.05 -20.23 9.46
CA MET A 1 -6.03 -21.72 9.70
C MET A 1 -5.83 -22.00 11.20
N GLU A 2 -6.44 -23.02 11.82
CA GLU A 2 -6.13 -23.33 13.24
C GLU A 2 -4.69 -23.84 13.40
N SER A 3 -3.84 -23.05 14.06
CA SER A 3 -2.44 -23.38 14.31
C SER A 3 -2.30 -24.45 15.39
N THR A 4 -1.48 -25.48 15.12
CA THR A 4 -1.15 -26.54 16.08
C THR A 4 0.02 -26.19 17.00
N GLN A 5 0.56 -24.97 16.92
CA GLN A 5 1.68 -24.55 17.76
C GLN A 5 1.25 -24.41 19.24
N ALA A 6 2.19 -24.52 20.18
CA ALA A 6 1.85 -24.31 21.58
C ALA A 6 1.66 -22.82 21.89
N TRP A 7 0.72 -22.51 22.80
CA TRP A 7 0.69 -21.20 23.43
C TRP A 7 1.81 -21.10 24.46
N ASN A 8 2.56 -20.00 24.41
CA ASN A 8 3.65 -19.73 25.34
C ASN A 8 3.28 -18.52 26.19
N LEU A 9 3.48 -18.63 27.51
CA LEU A 9 3.43 -17.48 28.40
C LEU A 9 4.50 -16.48 27.95
N LEU A 10 4.14 -15.21 27.92
CA LEU A 10 5.09 -14.17 27.55
C LEU A 10 6.10 -13.94 28.66
N GLU A 11 7.34 -13.87 28.23
CA GLU A 11 8.48 -13.46 29.03
C GLU A 11 9.03 -12.15 28.44
N GLU A 12 9.83 -11.43 29.23
CA GLU A 12 10.53 -10.24 28.74
C GLU A 12 11.37 -10.63 27.51
N ALA A 13 11.20 -9.91 26.41
CA ALA A 13 11.89 -10.17 25.16
C ALA A 13 12.94 -9.09 24.90
N PHE A 14 14.16 -9.51 24.59
CA PHE A 14 15.21 -8.62 24.10
C PHE A 14 15.07 -8.49 22.59
N GLU A 15 14.83 -7.27 22.12
CA GLU A 15 14.51 -7.02 20.71
C GLU A 15 15.44 -5.97 20.13
N ILE A 16 15.92 -6.23 18.92
CA ILE A 16 16.60 -5.25 18.09
C ILE A 16 15.76 -4.95 16.86
N VAL A 17 15.96 -3.76 16.30
CA VAL A 17 15.36 -3.39 15.02
C VAL A 17 16.43 -2.99 14.04
N ASN A 18 16.27 -3.38 12.77
CA ASN A 18 17.07 -2.89 11.67
C ASN A 18 16.39 -1.66 11.06
N ILE A 19 17.08 -0.52 11.12
CA ILE A 19 16.56 0.78 10.66
C ILE A 19 17.20 1.25 9.34
N GLN A 20 17.99 0.40 8.66
CA GLN A 20 18.72 0.80 7.46
C GLN A 20 17.81 1.29 6.33
N SER A 21 16.70 0.58 6.10
CA SER A 21 15.74 0.85 5.03
C SER A 21 15.05 2.20 5.23
N VAL A 22 14.56 2.46 6.45
CA VAL A 22 13.86 3.72 6.78
C VAL A 22 14.70 4.99 6.73
N PHE A 23 16.03 4.88 6.70
CA PHE A 23 16.91 6.02 6.40
C PHE A 23 17.00 6.34 4.90
N GLN A 24 16.70 5.37 4.04
CA GLN A 24 16.70 5.54 2.57
C GLN A 24 15.30 5.94 2.09
N ASP A 25 14.28 5.23 2.58
CA ASP A 25 12.88 5.52 2.30
C ASP A 25 12.06 5.29 3.58
N ALA A 26 11.47 6.35 4.12
CA ALA A 26 10.70 6.25 5.37
C ALA A 26 9.42 5.41 5.25
N THR A 27 8.98 5.10 4.01
CA THR A 27 7.85 4.20 3.75
C THR A 27 8.25 2.72 3.81
N ASP A 28 9.54 2.41 3.80
CA ASP A 28 10.01 1.04 3.99
C ASP A 28 9.72 0.53 5.41
N PRO A 29 9.59 -0.78 5.61
CA PRO A 29 9.41 -1.34 6.94
C PRO A 29 10.68 -1.31 7.77
N VAL A 30 10.49 -1.15 9.09
CA VAL A 30 11.48 -1.47 10.12
C VAL A 30 11.38 -2.97 10.43
N LEU A 31 12.51 -3.67 10.35
CA LEU A 31 12.56 -5.13 10.61
C LEU A 31 12.86 -5.37 12.09
N THR A 32 12.01 -6.11 12.78
CA THR A 32 12.14 -6.42 14.20
C THR A 32 12.61 -7.85 14.41
N TYR A 33 13.59 -8.02 15.30
CA TYR A 33 14.12 -9.31 15.67
C TYR A 33 14.13 -9.49 17.19
N LYS A 34 13.78 -10.69 17.66
CA LYS A 34 13.84 -11.09 19.06
C LYS A 34 15.05 -11.98 19.28
N SER A 35 15.74 -11.84 20.42
CA SER A 35 16.85 -12.73 20.76
C SER A 35 16.39 -14.18 20.78
N ALA A 36 17.15 -15.06 20.14
CA ALA A 36 16.75 -16.44 19.92
C ALA A 36 17.31 -17.37 20.99
N ASP A 37 16.39 -18.07 21.67
CA ASP A 37 16.60 -19.31 22.42
C ASP A 37 15.60 -20.35 21.87
N ASP A 38 15.78 -20.73 20.61
CA ASP A 38 14.96 -21.74 19.93
C ASP A 38 15.65 -23.11 20.03
N PRO A 39 15.11 -24.06 20.83
CA PRO A 39 15.68 -25.40 20.92
C PRO A 39 15.68 -26.17 19.58
N ASN A 40 14.96 -25.69 18.58
CA ASN A 40 14.91 -26.24 17.22
C ASN A 40 15.90 -25.59 16.25
N HIS A 41 16.70 -24.60 16.69
CA HIS A 41 17.75 -23.95 15.91
C HIS A 41 19.14 -24.22 16.52
N PRO A 42 19.77 -25.37 16.23
CA PRO A 42 21.03 -25.74 16.87
C PRO A 42 22.15 -24.71 16.63
N GLY A 43 22.69 -24.17 17.73
CA GLY A 43 23.81 -23.22 17.68
C GLY A 43 23.37 -21.76 17.63
N ASP A 44 22.08 -21.49 17.89
CA ASP A 44 21.67 -20.17 18.33
C ASP A 44 22.43 -19.73 19.59
N ASN A 45 22.49 -18.41 19.75
CA ASN A 45 23.23 -17.76 20.82
C ASN A 45 22.41 -16.58 21.29
N GLU A 46 21.57 -16.83 22.29
CA GLU A 46 20.76 -15.81 22.97
C GLU A 46 21.66 -14.77 23.66
N ILE A 47 21.21 -13.52 23.71
CA ILE A 47 21.88 -12.52 24.55
C ILE A 47 21.53 -12.75 26.03
N PRO A 48 22.53 -12.87 26.93
CA PRO A 48 22.27 -12.97 28.36
C PRO A 48 21.52 -11.75 28.91
N ALA A 49 20.51 -11.99 29.74
CA ALA A 49 19.67 -10.95 30.33
C ALA A 49 20.46 -9.88 31.11
N GLU A 50 21.53 -10.28 31.79
CA GLU A 50 22.40 -9.37 32.52
C GLU A 50 23.21 -8.42 31.63
N LEU A 51 23.38 -8.75 30.35
CA LEU A 51 24.08 -7.91 29.38
C LEU A 51 23.12 -6.94 28.67
N TRP A 52 21.83 -7.27 28.59
CA TRP A 52 20.85 -6.46 27.87
C TRP A 52 20.81 -4.98 28.27
N PRO A 53 20.83 -4.59 29.57
CA PRO A 53 20.74 -3.19 29.96
C PRO A 53 21.81 -2.31 29.31
N ASP A 54 23.05 -2.79 29.28
CA ASP A 54 24.23 -2.09 28.77
C ASP A 54 24.64 -2.54 27.36
N TYR A 55 23.79 -3.34 26.69
CA TYR A 55 24.09 -3.86 25.36
C TYR A 55 24.14 -2.74 24.32
N GLU A 56 25.28 -2.62 23.65
CA GLU A 56 25.47 -1.74 22.51
C GLU A 56 25.61 -2.57 21.23
N ILE A 57 24.67 -2.40 20.32
CA ILE A 57 24.68 -3.04 19.01
C ILE A 57 25.14 -2.04 17.94
N SER A 58 25.91 -2.52 16.97
CA SER A 58 26.35 -1.69 15.85
C SER A 58 25.23 -1.47 14.84
N LEU A 59 25.22 -0.28 14.24
CA LEU A 59 24.39 0.01 13.07
C LEU A 59 24.58 -1.07 11.97
N PRO A 60 23.50 -1.43 11.25
CA PRO A 60 22.22 -0.72 11.20
C PRO A 60 21.20 -1.12 12.28
N TYR A 61 21.57 -1.97 13.23
CA TYR A 61 20.67 -2.39 14.28
C TYR A 61 20.71 -1.41 15.46
N ILE A 62 19.57 -1.25 16.13
CA ILE A 62 19.44 -0.55 17.41
C ILE A 62 18.60 -1.39 18.37
N LYS A 63 18.72 -1.15 19.68
CA LYS A 63 17.80 -1.73 20.66
C LYS A 63 16.39 -1.22 20.42
N ASN A 64 15.42 -2.13 20.36
CA ASN A 64 14.03 -1.77 20.48
C ASN A 64 13.75 -1.37 21.94
N THR A 65 12.87 -0.39 22.17
CA THR A 65 12.53 0.00 23.52
C THR A 65 11.72 -1.11 24.19
N THR A 66 12.18 -1.58 25.36
CA THR A 66 11.41 -2.54 26.16
C THR A 66 10.06 -1.93 26.52
N ARG A 67 8.96 -2.60 26.15
CA ARG A 67 7.60 -2.24 26.57
C ARG A 67 6.96 -3.41 27.32
N ASN A 68 6.17 -3.11 28.34
CA ASN A 68 5.55 -4.10 29.20
C ASN A 68 4.25 -4.59 28.56
N LEU A 69 4.27 -5.84 28.11
CA LEU A 69 3.16 -6.44 27.38
C LEU A 69 1.91 -6.55 28.28
N GLN A 70 0.76 -6.32 27.68
CA GLN A 70 -0.55 -6.42 28.31
C GLN A 70 -1.33 -7.66 27.84
N PHE A 71 -0.89 -8.35 26.78
CA PHE A 71 -1.33 -9.72 26.52
C PHE A 71 -0.45 -10.71 27.30
N ASN A 72 -0.91 -11.94 27.47
CA ASN A 72 -0.33 -12.88 28.44
C ASN A 72 0.32 -14.09 27.78
N GLU A 73 -0.27 -14.58 26.70
CA GLU A 73 0.29 -15.68 25.94
C GLU A 73 0.37 -15.33 24.45
N SER A 74 1.30 -15.98 23.77
CA SER A 74 1.39 -15.88 22.31
C SER A 74 1.68 -17.22 21.65
N GLN A 75 1.31 -17.28 20.38
CA GLN A 75 1.61 -18.40 19.51
C GLN A 75 2.18 -17.80 18.22
N PHE A 76 3.50 -17.92 18.04
CA PHE A 76 4.15 -17.50 16.80
C PHE A 76 3.69 -18.42 15.65
N LEU A 77 3.56 -17.90 14.44
CA LEU A 77 3.07 -18.65 13.29
C LEU A 77 4.18 -18.83 12.27
N ALA A 78 4.77 -17.73 11.81
CA ALA A 78 5.91 -17.70 10.90
C ALA A 78 6.57 -16.32 10.90
N SER A 79 7.85 -16.29 10.51
CA SER A 79 8.52 -15.05 10.15
C SER A 79 7.92 -14.44 8.88
N PRO A 80 7.97 -13.11 8.70
CA PRO A 80 7.55 -12.47 7.46
C PRO A 80 8.20 -13.11 6.23
N GLY A 81 7.40 -13.44 5.22
CA GLY A 81 7.82 -14.09 3.97
C GLY A 81 8.14 -15.58 4.08
N GLU A 82 8.08 -16.18 5.27
CA GLU A 82 8.38 -17.60 5.48
C GLU A 82 7.10 -18.47 5.52
N PRO A 83 7.16 -19.76 5.13
CA PRO A 83 6.03 -20.67 5.28
C PRO A 83 5.59 -20.85 6.75
N LEU A 84 4.32 -21.24 6.95
CA LEU A 84 3.80 -21.59 8.28
C LEU A 84 4.73 -22.54 9.05
N GLY A 85 5.02 -22.19 10.31
CA GLY A 85 5.89 -22.93 11.20
C GLY A 85 7.39 -22.68 10.99
N ARG A 86 7.77 -21.69 10.17
CA ARG A 86 9.17 -21.33 9.94
C ARG A 86 9.53 -20.01 10.59
N THR A 87 10.67 -20.04 11.27
CA THR A 87 11.33 -18.85 11.82
C THR A 87 12.61 -18.63 11.04
N ALA A 88 12.78 -17.42 10.49
CA ALA A 88 14.04 -16.96 9.92
C ALA A 88 14.91 -16.36 11.02
N TYR A 89 16.23 -16.46 10.86
CA TYR A 89 17.20 -15.99 11.85
C TYR A 89 18.30 -15.18 11.19
N ILE A 90 18.85 -14.23 11.94
CA ILE A 90 20.11 -13.57 11.62
C ILE A 90 21.11 -13.78 12.75
N THR A 91 22.39 -13.68 12.44
CA THR A 91 23.47 -13.59 13.44
C THR A 91 24.17 -12.26 13.27
N THR A 92 24.19 -11.45 14.32
CA THR A 92 24.88 -10.16 14.33
C THR A 92 26.39 -10.35 14.47
N SER A 93 27.19 -9.33 14.17
CA SER A 93 28.66 -9.46 14.13
C SER A 93 29.32 -9.75 15.49
N ASP A 94 28.60 -9.48 16.57
CA ASP A 94 28.96 -9.85 17.95
C ASP A 94 28.60 -11.29 18.31
N GLY A 95 27.96 -12.02 17.39
CA GLY A 95 27.70 -13.45 17.48
C GLY A 95 26.36 -13.83 18.08
N TYR A 96 25.51 -12.88 18.47
CA TYR A 96 24.16 -13.18 18.96
C TYR A 96 23.21 -13.52 17.81
N THR A 97 22.27 -14.42 18.08
CA THR A 97 21.29 -14.90 17.11
C THR A 97 19.93 -14.26 17.41
N TRP A 98 19.25 -13.83 16.36
CA TRP A 98 18.00 -13.10 16.45
C TRP A 98 16.95 -13.68 15.49
N ALA A 99 15.81 -14.09 16.04
CA ALA A 99 14.64 -14.55 15.30
C ALA A 99 13.92 -13.37 14.66
N PHE A 100 13.59 -13.48 13.38
CA PHE A 100 12.88 -12.44 12.62
C PHE A 100 11.39 -12.47 12.94
N MET A 101 10.89 -11.41 13.59
CA MET A 101 9.55 -11.41 14.18
C MET A 101 8.52 -10.63 13.39
N SER A 102 8.90 -9.47 12.84
CA SER A 102 7.94 -8.62 12.14
C SER A 102 8.58 -7.56 11.24
N GLU A 103 7.78 -7.01 10.35
CA GLU A 103 8.10 -5.82 9.54
C GLU A 103 7.07 -4.73 9.88
N ALA A 104 7.51 -3.52 10.21
CA ALA A 104 6.62 -2.45 10.67
C ALA A 104 6.78 -1.18 9.85
N ILE A 105 5.74 -0.79 9.13
CA ILE A 105 5.64 0.52 8.46
C ILE A 105 4.94 1.48 9.41
N ASN A 106 5.56 2.61 9.71
CA ASN A 106 5.08 3.56 10.73
C ASN A 106 4.77 4.91 10.11
N THR A 107 3.65 5.50 10.52
CA THR A 107 3.29 6.88 10.13
C THR A 107 2.61 7.61 11.28
N MET A 108 2.68 8.94 11.30
CA MET A 108 1.96 9.76 12.29
C MET A 108 0.61 10.21 11.76
N TRP A 109 -0.42 10.15 12.62
CA TRP A 109 -1.74 10.67 12.30
C TRP A 109 -2.42 11.33 13.52
N PRO A 110 -3.05 12.52 13.35
CA PRO A 110 -2.86 13.42 12.22
C PRO A 110 -1.43 13.98 12.19
N TYR A 111 -0.89 14.21 10.99
CA TYR A 111 0.44 14.79 10.82
C TYR A 111 0.34 16.25 10.38
N ASN A 112 1.10 17.11 11.05
CA ASN A 112 1.32 18.48 10.63
C ASN A 112 2.82 18.78 10.73
N GLN A 113 3.42 19.07 9.58
CA GLN A 113 4.86 19.30 9.46
C GLN A 113 5.40 20.36 10.42
N ALA A 114 4.61 21.39 10.75
CA ALA A 114 5.04 22.50 11.60
C ALA A 114 5.28 22.09 13.07
N ASP A 115 4.77 20.93 13.49
CA ASP A 115 4.89 20.42 14.86
C ASP A 115 6.16 19.58 15.08
N TYR A 116 6.94 19.35 14.02
CA TYR A 116 8.15 18.52 14.03
C TYR A 116 9.39 19.31 13.58
N GLU A 117 10.57 18.83 13.99
CA GLU A 117 11.86 19.37 13.58
C GLU A 117 12.75 18.28 12.94
N GLY A 118 13.76 18.69 12.17
CA GLY A 118 14.75 17.79 11.61
C GLY A 118 14.16 16.76 10.63
N ILE A 119 14.58 15.50 10.75
CA ILE A 119 14.15 14.42 9.84
C ILE A 119 12.65 14.12 9.97
N ALA A 120 12.10 14.22 11.18
CA ALA A 120 10.68 13.95 11.44
C ALA A 120 9.74 14.94 10.73
N ALA A 121 10.21 16.15 10.42
CA ALA A 121 9.45 17.16 9.68
C ALA A 121 9.39 16.91 8.16
N GLN A 122 10.05 15.88 7.63
CA GLN A 122 10.07 15.61 6.20
C GLN A 122 8.78 14.93 5.72
N SER A 123 8.22 14.00 6.50
CA SER A 123 6.94 13.36 6.21
C SER A 123 6.35 12.71 7.47
N SER A 124 5.07 12.33 7.41
CA SER A 124 4.40 11.54 8.45
C SER A 124 5.11 10.22 8.73
N PHE A 125 5.67 9.59 7.70
CA PHE A 125 6.45 8.35 7.81
C PHE A 125 7.80 8.55 8.52
N HIS A 126 8.51 9.65 8.22
CA HIS A 126 9.71 9.99 8.97
C HIS A 126 9.38 10.25 10.44
N ALA A 127 8.30 10.99 10.72
CA ALA A 127 7.86 11.19 12.10
C ALA A 127 7.50 9.85 12.77
N GLY A 128 6.78 8.97 12.07
CA GLY A 128 6.39 7.64 12.55
C GLY A 128 7.58 6.77 12.95
N SER A 129 8.67 6.83 12.20
CA SER A 129 9.86 6.01 12.42
C SER A 129 10.86 6.61 13.42
N PHE A 130 10.93 7.95 13.53
CA PHE A 130 12.00 8.61 14.30
C PHE A 130 11.53 9.35 15.57
N VAL A 131 10.23 9.49 15.81
CA VAL A 131 9.70 10.12 17.03
C VAL A 131 9.30 9.02 18.03
N PRO A 132 10.04 8.86 19.15
CA PRO A 132 9.80 7.74 20.07
C PRO A 132 8.46 7.79 20.79
N THR A 133 7.87 8.97 20.99
CA THR A 133 6.57 9.13 21.64
C THR A 133 5.78 10.19 20.87
N PRO A 134 4.60 9.84 20.33
CA PRO A 134 3.72 10.79 19.65
C PRO A 134 3.42 12.04 20.46
N LEU A 135 3.20 13.16 19.77
CA LEU A 135 2.72 14.39 20.39
C LEU A 135 1.28 14.19 20.93
N PRO A 136 0.87 14.97 21.95
CA PRO A 136 -0.53 15.00 22.38
C PRO A 136 -1.51 15.21 21.22
N GLY A 137 -2.52 14.34 21.11
CA GLY A 137 -3.53 14.41 20.05
C GLY A 137 -3.10 13.75 18.73
N VAL A 138 -1.95 13.09 18.71
CA VAL A 138 -1.39 12.34 17.58
C VAL A 138 -1.15 10.90 18.00
N VAL A 139 -1.33 9.96 17.08
CA VAL A 139 -0.93 8.57 17.23
C VAL A 139 0.08 8.19 16.15
N THR A 140 0.97 7.24 16.47
CA THR A 140 1.63 6.47 15.41
C THR A 140 0.66 5.40 14.96
N VAL A 141 0.42 5.29 13.66
CA VAL A 141 -0.27 4.17 13.03
C VAL A 141 0.79 3.26 12.42
N THR A 142 0.71 1.97 12.72
CA THR A 142 1.67 0.97 12.28
C THR A 142 0.94 -0.15 11.55
N ALA A 143 1.32 -0.37 10.30
CA ALA A 143 1.03 -1.61 9.59
C ALA A 143 2.15 -2.60 9.91
N ASN A 144 1.80 -3.65 10.64
CA ASN A 144 2.76 -4.61 11.18
C ASN A 144 2.54 -5.99 10.56
N PHE A 145 3.50 -6.45 9.75
CA PHE A 145 3.53 -7.78 9.19
C PHE A 145 4.05 -8.73 10.27
N LYS A 146 3.16 -9.49 10.90
CA LYS A 146 3.50 -10.30 12.08
C LYS A 146 2.59 -11.53 12.20
N GLY A 147 3.14 -12.70 11.92
CA GLY A 147 2.47 -13.99 12.14
C GLY A 147 2.52 -14.40 13.60
N GLN A 148 1.66 -13.83 14.45
CA GLN A 148 1.59 -14.21 15.86
C GLN A 148 0.17 -14.06 16.39
N ASN A 149 -0.41 -15.13 16.93
CA ASN A 149 -1.65 -15.02 17.70
C ASN A 149 -1.35 -14.52 19.12
N LEU A 150 -2.23 -13.66 19.64
CA LEU A 150 -2.11 -13.02 20.94
C LEU A 150 -3.30 -13.42 21.81
N LYS A 151 -3.05 -13.75 23.08
CA LYS A 151 -4.12 -14.06 24.04
C LYS A 151 -4.09 -13.07 25.19
N PHE A 152 -5.21 -12.38 25.37
CA PHE A 152 -5.47 -11.50 26.50
C PHE A 152 -6.35 -12.26 27.49
N TRP A 153 -5.81 -12.55 28.67
CA TRP A 153 -6.60 -13.20 29.72
C TRP A 153 -7.76 -12.32 30.20
N ALA A 154 -8.88 -12.93 30.55
CA ALA A 154 -9.96 -12.24 31.25
C ALA A 154 -9.66 -12.02 32.73
N ASN A 155 -8.93 -12.94 33.35
CA ASN A 155 -8.67 -12.94 34.79
C ASN A 155 -7.19 -13.16 35.08
N GLU A 156 -6.77 -12.79 36.29
CA GLU A 156 -5.42 -13.04 36.81
C GLU A 156 -5.05 -14.52 36.68
N ASP A 157 -3.77 -14.78 36.41
CA ASP A 157 -3.19 -16.12 36.28
C ASP A 157 -3.85 -17.01 35.20
N GLY A 158 -4.59 -16.43 34.25
CA GLY A 158 -5.28 -17.17 33.19
C GLY A 158 -6.44 -18.03 33.72
N VAL A 159 -6.99 -17.67 34.88
CA VAL A 159 -8.09 -18.40 35.49
C VAL A 159 -9.37 -18.19 34.68
N SER A 160 -10.11 -19.28 34.41
CA SER A 160 -11.40 -19.20 33.71
C SER A 160 -12.42 -18.39 34.52
N SER A 161 -13.19 -17.53 33.85
CA SER A 161 -14.28 -16.73 34.44
C SER A 161 -15.39 -17.55 35.12
N SER A 162 -15.42 -18.86 34.91
CA SER A 162 -16.33 -19.79 35.60
C SER A 162 -15.90 -20.14 37.03
N GLN A 163 -14.65 -19.87 37.40
CA GLN A 163 -14.12 -20.18 38.72
C GLN A 163 -14.55 -19.14 39.77
N PRO A 164 -14.95 -19.56 41.00
CA PRO A 164 -15.45 -18.63 42.03
C PRO A 164 -14.43 -17.60 42.53
N ASP A 165 -13.15 -17.88 42.37
CA ASP A 165 -12.00 -17.08 42.79
C ASP A 165 -11.34 -16.33 41.62
N ALA A 166 -11.97 -16.33 40.44
CA ALA A 166 -11.50 -15.55 39.30
C ALA A 166 -11.47 -14.04 39.64
N VAL A 167 -10.30 -13.43 39.50
CA VAL A 167 -10.09 -11.98 39.67
C VAL A 167 -9.93 -11.36 38.29
N SER A 168 -10.92 -10.58 37.84
CA SER A 168 -10.91 -10.03 36.49
C SER A 168 -9.85 -8.93 36.31
N LEU A 169 -9.20 -8.92 35.13
CA LEU A 169 -8.15 -7.97 34.74
C LEU A 169 -8.70 -6.76 33.98
N ASP A 170 -8.43 -5.55 34.49
CA ASP A 170 -8.77 -4.33 33.76
C ASP A 170 -8.05 -4.33 32.40
N ARG A 171 -8.83 -4.20 31.31
CA ARG A 171 -8.34 -4.05 29.96
C ARG A 171 -8.66 -2.65 29.45
N TYR A 172 -7.72 -2.09 28.71
CA TYR A 172 -7.73 -0.71 28.27
C TYR A 172 -8.00 -0.64 26.78
N PHE A 173 -9.04 0.09 26.39
CA PHE A 173 -9.49 0.20 25.02
C PHE A 173 -9.52 1.65 24.57
N VAL A 174 -9.16 1.84 23.32
CA VAL A 174 -9.40 3.10 22.62
C VAL A 174 -10.30 2.83 21.43
N THR A 175 -11.19 3.77 21.15
CA THR A 175 -12.05 3.73 19.96
C THR A 175 -11.83 5.01 19.19
N ASP A 176 -11.56 4.89 17.90
CA ASP A 176 -11.37 6.07 17.06
C ASP A 176 -12.71 6.73 16.68
N ARG A 177 -12.63 7.88 16.01
CA ARG A 177 -13.80 8.66 15.60
C ARG A 177 -14.70 7.96 14.56
N TRP A 178 -14.22 6.89 13.92
CA TRP A 178 -14.99 6.07 12.98
C TRP A 178 -15.63 4.87 13.67
N GLY A 179 -15.15 4.50 14.87
CA GLY A 179 -15.65 3.38 15.66
C GLY A 179 -14.75 2.14 15.61
N ASN A 180 -13.54 2.24 15.06
CA ASN A 180 -12.57 1.15 15.13
C ASN A 180 -12.10 1.02 16.58
N GLU A 181 -12.04 -0.21 17.09
CA GLU A 181 -11.67 -0.46 18.48
C GLU A 181 -10.32 -1.15 18.58
N TYR A 182 -9.54 -0.71 19.56
CA TYR A 182 -8.20 -1.19 19.82
C TYR A 182 -8.05 -1.57 21.29
N ILE A 183 -7.35 -2.67 21.58
CA ILE A 183 -6.99 -3.10 22.93
C ILE A 183 -5.51 -2.83 23.19
N MET A 184 -5.17 -2.30 24.37
CA MET A 184 -3.77 -2.05 24.74
C MET A 184 -3.00 -3.37 24.77
N HIS A 185 -1.92 -3.45 24.01
CA HIS A 185 -1.03 -4.59 23.97
C HIS A 185 0.27 -4.36 24.73
N ALA A 186 0.68 -3.11 24.94
CA ALA A 186 1.88 -2.78 25.72
C ALA A 186 1.82 -1.36 26.28
N SER A 187 2.54 -1.14 27.37
CA SER A 187 2.76 0.16 27.99
C SER A 187 4.24 0.40 28.29
N GLY A 188 4.67 1.66 28.23
CA GLY A 188 5.95 2.09 28.80
C GLY A 188 6.04 1.91 30.33
N GLN A 189 4.95 1.55 31.02
CA GLN A 189 4.89 1.30 32.46
C GLN A 189 4.74 -0.19 32.78
N SER A 190 5.38 -0.66 33.85
CA SER A 190 5.32 -2.06 34.31
C SER A 190 4.31 -2.31 35.43
N GLU A 191 4.06 -1.29 36.27
CA GLU A 191 3.17 -1.41 37.42
C GLU A 191 1.71 -1.15 37.01
N PRO A 192 0.73 -2.00 37.39
CA PRO A 192 -0.66 -1.85 36.98
C PRO A 192 -1.26 -0.46 37.26
N SER A 193 -0.94 0.11 38.42
CA SER A 193 -1.41 1.46 38.78
C SER A 193 -0.77 2.58 37.95
N ALA A 194 0.45 2.37 37.44
CA ALA A 194 1.14 3.30 36.55
C ALA A 194 0.63 3.15 35.11
N VAL A 195 0.31 1.93 34.67
CA VAL A 195 -0.37 1.68 33.39
C VAL A 195 -1.71 2.41 33.34
N ALA A 196 -2.53 2.30 34.39
CA ALA A 196 -3.80 3.01 34.50
C ALA A 196 -3.61 4.54 34.41
N GLN A 197 -2.63 5.09 35.12
CA GLN A 197 -2.31 6.52 35.07
C GLN A 197 -1.82 6.96 33.69
N ALA A 198 -0.99 6.14 33.01
CA ALA A 198 -0.52 6.42 31.66
C ALA A 198 -1.68 6.42 30.66
N PHE A 199 -2.58 5.44 30.75
CA PHE A 199 -3.80 5.38 29.93
C PHE A 199 -4.67 6.63 30.15
N ASP A 200 -4.90 7.03 31.40
CA ASP A 200 -5.66 8.24 31.73
C ASP A 200 -4.98 9.53 31.21
N ALA A 201 -3.65 9.59 31.28
CA ALA A 201 -2.86 10.73 30.84
C ALA A 201 -2.71 10.84 29.31
N ALA A 202 -2.91 9.74 28.55
CA ALA A 202 -2.83 9.74 27.10
C ALA A 202 -3.82 10.75 26.49
N ILE A 203 -3.30 11.64 25.63
CA ILE A 203 -4.10 12.61 24.88
C ILE A 203 -4.26 12.05 23.47
N LEU A 204 -5.45 11.51 23.19
CA LEU A 204 -5.80 10.92 21.91
C LEU A 204 -6.26 11.98 20.89
N PRO A 205 -6.27 11.65 19.58
CA PRO A 205 -6.81 12.53 18.55
C PRO A 205 -8.28 12.90 18.79
N GLU A 206 -8.73 13.99 18.17
CA GLU A 206 -10.11 14.46 18.32
C GLU A 206 -11.14 13.40 17.90
N GLY A 207 -12.16 13.22 18.74
CA GLY A 207 -13.25 12.27 18.52
C GLY A 207 -12.98 10.85 19.01
N TRP A 208 -11.76 10.55 19.48
CA TRP A 208 -11.43 9.26 20.07
C TRP A 208 -11.93 9.15 21.51
N THR A 209 -12.27 7.94 21.94
CA THR A 209 -12.72 7.64 23.29
C THR A 209 -11.85 6.59 23.97
N LYS A 210 -11.83 6.62 25.30
CA LYS A 210 -11.13 5.65 26.16
C LYS A 210 -12.15 4.87 26.98
N GLU A 211 -11.95 3.57 27.11
CA GLU A 211 -12.74 2.71 27.98
C GLU A 211 -11.83 1.74 28.75
N VAL A 212 -12.10 1.57 30.04
CA VAL A 212 -11.55 0.48 30.84
C VAL A 212 -12.67 -0.50 31.11
N ARG A 213 -12.49 -1.76 30.72
CA ARG A 213 -13.48 -2.81 30.95
C ARG A 213 -12.82 -4.16 31.16
N GLN A 214 -13.61 -5.06 31.73
CA GLN A 214 -13.24 -6.44 32.01
C GLN A 214 -13.69 -7.33 30.84
N LEU A 215 -12.89 -8.33 30.49
CA LEU A 215 -13.31 -9.33 29.51
C LEU A 215 -14.18 -10.40 30.20
N SER A 216 -15.23 -10.88 29.52
CA SER A 216 -16.03 -12.00 30.02
C SER A 216 -15.32 -13.35 29.91
N GLU A 217 -14.39 -13.46 28.95
CA GLU A 217 -13.55 -14.62 28.67
C GLU A 217 -12.26 -14.17 27.96
N ASP A 218 -11.26 -15.04 27.88
CA ASP A 218 -10.01 -14.71 27.22
C ASP A 218 -10.26 -14.28 25.77
N LEU A 219 -9.65 -13.17 25.37
CA LEU A 219 -9.67 -12.70 23.98
C LEU A 219 -8.48 -13.29 23.24
N ILE A 220 -8.75 -14.07 22.20
CA ILE A 220 -7.74 -14.50 21.23
C ILE A 220 -7.81 -13.53 20.06
N LEU A 221 -6.71 -12.82 19.82
CA LEU A 221 -6.53 -11.96 18.66
C LEU A 221 -5.60 -12.67 17.67
N THR A 222 -6.13 -12.94 16.49
CA THR A 222 -5.42 -13.52 15.34
C THR A 222 -5.08 -12.43 14.33
N PRO A 223 -3.96 -12.54 13.59
CA PRO A 223 -3.63 -11.57 12.54
C PRO A 223 -4.63 -11.67 11.39
N ALA A 224 -4.70 -10.62 10.58
CA ALA A 224 -5.24 -10.68 9.22
C ALA A 224 -4.41 -11.71 8.44
N GLU A 225 -5.04 -12.69 7.79
CA GLU A 225 -4.36 -13.70 6.96
C GLU A 225 -4.61 -13.36 5.48
N GLY A 226 -3.57 -13.00 4.73
CA GLY A 226 -3.67 -12.81 3.28
C GLY A 226 -3.60 -14.14 2.54
N ALA A 227 -4.27 -14.24 1.38
CA ALA A 227 -4.21 -15.42 0.50
C ALA A 227 -2.78 -15.68 -0.03
N ASP A 228 -1.94 -14.65 -0.04
CA ASP A 228 -0.51 -14.71 -0.34
C ASP A 228 0.35 -15.30 0.81
N GLY A 229 -0.28 -15.70 1.93
CA GLY A 229 0.36 -16.29 3.09
C GLY A 229 0.95 -15.25 4.07
N THR A 230 0.59 -13.98 3.91
CA THR A 230 1.03 -12.90 4.80
C THR A 230 0.14 -12.78 6.04
N PHE A 231 0.69 -12.19 7.10
CA PHE A 231 0.02 -11.99 8.38
C PHE A 231 0.14 -10.55 8.82
N HIS A 232 -0.98 -9.89 9.15
CA HIS A 232 -0.94 -8.46 9.44
C HIS A 232 -1.71 -8.04 10.68
N TYR A 233 -1.27 -6.92 11.24
CA TYR A 233 -1.96 -6.17 12.25
C TYR A 233 -1.92 -4.68 11.95
N VAL A 234 -2.98 -3.99 12.33
CA VAL A 234 -2.95 -2.54 12.55
C VAL A 234 -2.70 -2.29 14.03
N VAL A 235 -1.68 -1.49 14.32
CA VAL A 235 -1.30 -1.07 15.65
C VAL A 235 -1.35 0.45 15.73
N VAL A 236 -1.75 0.98 16.88
CA VAL A 236 -1.63 2.41 17.17
C VAL A 236 -0.82 2.64 18.45
N ARG A 237 -0.08 3.75 18.51
CA ARG A 237 0.65 4.18 19.71
C ARG A 237 0.27 5.60 20.09
N ASP A 238 0.08 5.86 21.38
CA ASP A 238 -0.40 7.14 21.90
C ASP A 238 0.70 8.02 22.53
N SER A 239 0.30 9.22 22.97
CA SER A 239 1.19 10.21 23.57
C SER A 239 1.72 9.87 24.98
N ALA A 240 1.25 8.76 25.58
CA ALA A 240 1.72 8.28 26.88
C ALA A 240 2.52 6.98 26.74
N ASP A 241 2.95 6.66 25.52
CA ASP A 241 3.71 5.46 25.19
C ASP A 241 2.96 4.15 25.49
N ASN A 242 1.64 4.15 25.26
CA ASN A 242 0.88 2.92 25.20
C ASN A 242 0.64 2.54 23.74
N SER A 243 0.66 1.24 23.46
CA SER A 243 0.45 0.67 22.13
C SER A 243 -0.75 -0.27 22.15
N TYR A 244 -1.54 -0.27 21.08
CA TYR A 244 -2.82 -0.96 20.99
C TYR A 244 -2.91 -1.73 19.68
N HIS A 245 -3.40 -2.96 19.73
CA HIS A 245 -3.79 -3.71 18.53
C HIS A 245 -5.24 -3.41 18.18
N GLN A 246 -5.53 -3.22 16.90
CA GLN A 246 -6.91 -3.19 16.43
C GLN A 246 -7.55 -4.57 16.66
N ILE A 247 -8.76 -4.57 17.22
CA ILE A 247 -9.53 -5.79 17.48
C ILE A 247 -10.88 -5.76 16.76
N LYS A 248 -11.28 -4.61 16.24
CA LYS A 248 -12.54 -4.44 15.53
C LYS A 248 -12.46 -3.30 14.52
N TRP A 249 -12.93 -3.56 13.31
CA TRP A 249 -13.24 -2.54 12.32
C TRP A 249 -14.63 -1.95 12.57
N SER A 250 -14.75 -0.64 12.34
CA SER A 250 -16.04 0.04 12.28
C SER A 250 -16.79 -0.32 11.01
N ASP A 251 -18.10 -0.09 11.01
CA ASP A 251 -18.94 -0.23 9.81
C ASP A 251 -18.63 0.85 8.74
N THR A 252 -17.76 1.81 9.03
CA THR A 252 -17.38 2.92 8.14
C THR A 252 -15.91 2.91 7.70
N GLY A 253 -15.03 2.14 8.35
CA GLY A 253 -13.61 1.97 8.03
C GLY A 253 -12.64 3.13 8.38
N SER A 254 -11.35 2.89 8.11
CA SER A 254 -10.36 3.82 7.52
C SER A 254 -9.26 4.54 8.33
N LEU A 255 -8.91 4.28 9.60
CA LEU A 255 -7.77 5.05 10.19
C LEU A 255 -6.47 4.97 9.35
N ALA A 256 -6.07 3.78 8.90
CA ALA A 256 -4.91 3.60 8.02
C ALA A 256 -5.09 4.31 6.67
N GLY A 257 -6.29 4.21 6.07
CA GLY A 257 -6.64 4.88 4.82
C GLY A 257 -6.67 6.41 4.87
N GLN A 258 -6.45 7.03 6.04
CA GLN A 258 -6.26 8.49 6.14
C GLN A 258 -4.82 8.92 5.86
N THR A 259 -3.90 7.99 5.60
CA THR A 259 -2.51 8.29 5.27
C THR A 259 -2.12 7.59 3.98
N GLU A 260 -1.84 8.37 2.94
CA GLU A 260 -1.40 7.87 1.63
C GLU A 260 -0.24 6.85 1.77
N ASN A 261 -0.33 5.74 1.02
CA ASN A 261 0.59 4.60 1.04
C ASN A 261 0.54 3.69 2.29
N MET A 262 -0.28 3.99 3.31
CA MET A 262 -0.49 3.02 4.38
C MET A 262 -1.42 1.90 3.91
N PRO A 263 -1.01 0.64 4.05
CA PRO A 263 -1.91 -0.45 3.72
C PRO A 263 -3.01 -0.63 4.77
N ILE A 264 -4.12 -1.25 4.35
CA ILE A 264 -5.34 -1.42 5.14
C ILE A 264 -5.68 -2.90 5.24
N TRP A 265 -5.59 -3.44 6.46
CA TRP A 265 -5.72 -4.87 6.73
C TRP A 265 -7.00 -5.18 7.52
N GLY A 266 -7.87 -6.02 6.96
CA GLY A 266 -9.05 -6.55 7.63
C GLY A 266 -8.72 -7.50 8.78
N GLY A 267 -9.77 -8.09 9.34
CA GLY A 267 -9.72 -9.07 10.42
C GLY A 267 -10.11 -10.46 9.93
N GLN A 268 -10.59 -11.31 10.84
CA GLN A 268 -11.03 -12.67 10.52
C GLN A 268 -12.56 -12.80 10.34
N GLY A 269 -13.29 -11.68 10.32
CA GLY A 269 -14.71 -11.68 10.03
C GLY A 269 -15.09 -10.43 9.25
N ASP A 270 -16.33 -10.41 8.75
CA ASP A 270 -16.85 -9.41 7.80
C ASP A 270 -16.52 -7.96 8.18
N ASN A 271 -15.81 -7.25 7.31
CA ASN A 271 -15.35 -5.88 7.52
C ASN A 271 -15.77 -4.92 6.42
N VAL A 272 -15.77 -3.63 6.78
CA VAL A 272 -15.88 -2.52 5.84
C VAL A 272 -14.55 -1.76 5.86
N LEU A 273 -13.79 -1.89 4.78
CA LEU A 273 -12.43 -1.37 4.66
C LEU A 273 -12.40 -0.23 3.64
N GLY A 274 -12.22 0.99 4.14
CA GLY A 274 -12.11 2.19 3.32
C GLY A 274 -10.66 2.64 3.16
N GLY A 275 -10.26 2.87 1.91
CA GLY A 275 -9.07 3.63 1.51
C GLY A 275 -9.33 5.14 1.52
N ASP A 276 -8.76 5.86 0.56
CA ASP A 276 -9.09 7.26 0.30
C ASP A 276 -10.46 7.38 -0.39
N THR A 277 -11.52 7.09 0.36
CA THR A 277 -12.88 7.01 -0.17
C THR A 277 -13.29 8.34 -0.82
N GLY A 278 -13.36 8.33 -2.15
CA GLY A 278 -13.70 9.50 -2.97
C GLY A 278 -12.51 10.36 -3.38
N GLY A 279 -11.31 10.03 -2.94
CA GLY A 279 -10.07 10.62 -3.43
C GLY A 279 -9.37 9.72 -4.46
N ILE A 280 -8.07 9.97 -4.65
CA ILE A 280 -7.29 9.47 -5.80
C ILE A 280 -6.02 8.74 -5.38
N TRP A 281 -5.80 8.54 -4.07
CA TRP A 281 -4.65 7.79 -3.60
C TRP A 281 -4.70 6.34 -4.05
N ASN A 282 -3.52 5.77 -4.20
CA ASN A 282 -3.34 4.36 -4.52
C ASN A 282 -3.42 3.57 -3.21
N ASP A 283 -4.43 2.74 -3.06
CA ASP A 283 -4.66 1.99 -1.83
C ASP A 283 -4.28 0.51 -1.99
N THR A 284 -3.70 -0.05 -0.93
CA THR A 284 -3.50 -1.51 -0.79
C THR A 284 -4.40 -2.00 0.34
N ILE A 285 -5.38 -2.84 -0.01
CA ILE A 285 -6.40 -3.32 0.92
C ILE A 285 -6.46 -4.84 0.89
N HIS A 286 -6.38 -5.48 2.06
CA HIS A 286 -6.64 -6.91 2.23
C HIS A 286 -7.84 -7.10 3.16
N GLY A 287 -8.85 -7.87 2.73
CA GLY A 287 -10.01 -8.28 3.53
C GLY A 287 -9.64 -9.27 4.63
N ALA A 288 -8.67 -10.14 4.34
CA ALA A 288 -8.31 -11.29 5.14
C ALA A 288 -9.41 -12.36 5.27
N GLY A 289 -10.15 -12.41 6.37
CA GLY A 289 -11.16 -13.45 6.57
C GLY A 289 -12.56 -12.85 6.76
N GLY A 290 -13.57 -13.52 6.23
CA GLY A 290 -14.97 -13.09 6.31
C GLY A 290 -15.46 -12.51 4.99
N ASP A 291 -16.73 -12.12 4.94
CA ASP A 291 -17.34 -11.53 3.73
C ASP A 291 -17.14 -10.01 3.74
N ASP A 292 -16.11 -9.52 3.07
CA ASP A 292 -15.63 -8.14 3.21
C ASP A 292 -16.20 -7.16 2.17
N ARG A 293 -16.19 -5.87 2.53
CA ARG A 293 -16.53 -4.75 1.65
C ARG A 293 -15.33 -3.81 1.53
N LEU A 294 -14.68 -3.81 0.37
CA LEU A 294 -13.49 -3.00 0.09
C LEU A 294 -13.89 -1.73 -0.68
N ILE A 295 -13.56 -0.55 -0.16
CA ILE A 295 -13.94 0.76 -0.71
C ILE A 295 -12.68 1.60 -0.93
N PRO A 296 -11.98 1.44 -2.07
CA PRO A 296 -10.66 2.04 -2.22
C PRO A 296 -10.71 3.51 -2.66
N GLY A 297 -11.54 3.85 -3.63
CA GLY A 297 -11.58 5.20 -4.20
C GLY A 297 -11.29 5.18 -5.70
N LEU A 298 -10.75 6.28 -6.24
CA LEU A 298 -10.47 6.37 -7.68
C LEU A 298 -9.09 5.88 -8.07
N GLY A 299 -8.08 5.91 -7.19
CA GLY A 299 -6.67 5.68 -7.53
C GLY A 299 -6.33 4.29 -8.09
N ASN A 300 -5.02 4.04 -8.26
CA ASN A 300 -4.53 2.74 -8.71
C ASN A 300 -4.41 1.79 -7.52
N ASP A 301 -5.37 0.89 -7.36
CA ASP A 301 -5.49 0.11 -6.13
C ASP A 301 -5.14 -1.36 -6.30
N ILE A 302 -4.63 -1.95 -5.23
CA ILE A 302 -4.38 -3.37 -5.07
C ILE A 302 -5.32 -3.89 -3.98
N LEU A 303 -6.26 -4.74 -4.37
CA LEU A 303 -7.40 -5.14 -3.55
C LEU A 303 -7.40 -6.66 -3.45
N TRP A 304 -7.37 -7.17 -2.23
CA TRP A 304 -7.46 -8.59 -1.93
C TRP A 304 -8.72 -8.80 -1.12
N GLY A 305 -9.71 -9.51 -1.65
CA GLY A 305 -10.84 -9.97 -0.84
C GLY A 305 -10.40 -11.03 0.17
N ASP A 306 -9.47 -11.89 -0.28
CA ASP A 306 -8.90 -13.00 0.48
C ASP A 306 -9.93 -14.13 0.72
N ALA A 307 -10.27 -14.44 1.96
CA ALA A 307 -11.07 -15.61 2.31
C ALA A 307 -12.51 -15.22 2.69
N GLY A 308 -13.43 -15.34 1.74
CA GLY A 308 -14.84 -15.13 1.99
C GLY A 308 -15.62 -14.94 0.71
N LEU A 309 -16.78 -14.29 0.81
CA LEU A 309 -17.50 -13.71 -0.32
C LEU A 309 -17.35 -12.19 -0.29
N ASP A 310 -16.41 -11.68 -1.07
CA ASP A 310 -15.95 -10.31 -0.95
C ASP A 310 -16.53 -9.39 -2.03
N THR A 311 -16.77 -8.15 -1.64
CA THR A 311 -17.34 -7.11 -2.49
C THR A 311 -16.40 -5.92 -2.63
N VAL A 312 -15.92 -5.65 -3.83
CA VAL A 312 -15.24 -4.40 -4.17
C VAL A 312 -16.26 -3.34 -4.55
N VAL A 313 -16.31 -2.24 -3.80
CA VAL A 313 -17.22 -1.12 -4.01
C VAL A 313 -16.52 -0.03 -4.80
N LEU A 314 -16.91 0.13 -6.06
CA LEU A 314 -16.30 1.03 -7.01
C LEU A 314 -17.19 2.27 -7.24
N PRO A 315 -16.63 3.49 -7.28
CA PRO A 315 -17.40 4.69 -7.56
C PRO A 315 -17.92 4.70 -9.01
N GLY A 316 -19.05 5.35 -9.28
CA GLY A 316 -19.62 5.42 -10.62
C GLY A 316 -20.36 4.14 -11.05
N ARG A 317 -20.65 4.05 -12.34
CA ARG A 317 -21.52 3.02 -12.93
C ARG A 317 -20.69 1.86 -13.46
N SER A 318 -21.29 0.67 -13.54
CA SER A 318 -20.65 -0.49 -14.18
C SER A 318 -20.15 -0.23 -15.60
N THR A 319 -20.82 0.64 -16.36
CA THR A 319 -20.43 1.03 -17.73
C THR A 319 -19.18 1.90 -17.82
N ASP A 320 -18.74 2.46 -16.69
CA ASP A 320 -17.53 3.29 -16.59
C ASP A 320 -16.28 2.40 -16.46
N TYR A 321 -16.47 1.10 -16.27
CA TYR A 321 -15.40 0.14 -16.07
C TYR A 321 -15.27 -0.80 -17.25
N ILE A 322 -14.02 -1.17 -17.48
CA ILE A 322 -13.58 -2.12 -18.48
C ILE A 322 -12.65 -3.11 -17.79
N TRP A 323 -12.75 -4.39 -18.10
CA TRP A 323 -11.78 -5.37 -17.60
C TRP A 323 -10.66 -5.55 -18.63
N ILE A 324 -9.43 -5.61 -18.16
CA ILE A 324 -8.18 -5.62 -18.96
C ILE A 324 -7.66 -7.05 -19.08
N GLU A 325 -7.61 -7.75 -17.96
CA GLU A 325 -7.11 -9.11 -17.81
C GLU A 325 -7.87 -9.77 -16.67
N SER A 326 -8.05 -11.08 -16.80
CA SER A 326 -8.57 -11.92 -15.73
C SER A 326 -7.88 -13.28 -15.78
N SER A 327 -7.56 -13.77 -14.61
CA SER A 327 -7.01 -15.10 -14.32
C SER A 327 -7.85 -15.72 -13.20
N ASP A 328 -7.52 -16.95 -12.83
CA ASP A 328 -8.20 -17.62 -11.71
C ASP A 328 -8.00 -16.86 -10.38
N ASP A 329 -6.89 -16.14 -10.22
CA ASP A 329 -6.52 -15.48 -8.96
C ASP A 329 -6.73 -13.95 -8.97
N SER A 330 -6.84 -13.33 -10.16
CA SER A 330 -6.88 -11.86 -10.26
C SER A 330 -7.70 -11.33 -11.44
N THR A 331 -8.26 -10.14 -11.28
CA THR A 331 -8.96 -9.35 -12.29
C THR A 331 -8.45 -7.92 -12.28
N TYR A 332 -8.11 -7.41 -13.46
CA TYR A 332 -7.67 -6.04 -13.67
C TYR A 332 -8.78 -5.23 -14.31
N LEU A 333 -9.22 -4.16 -13.64
CA LEU A 333 -10.19 -3.21 -14.18
C LEU A 333 -9.52 -1.86 -14.46
N ALA A 334 -9.95 -1.18 -15.51
CA ALA A 334 -9.67 0.24 -15.72
C ALA A 334 -10.96 1.06 -15.58
N ILE A 335 -10.82 2.26 -15.02
CA ILE A 335 -11.85 3.29 -15.08
C ILE A 335 -11.71 4.01 -16.43
N ALA A 336 -12.65 3.76 -17.33
CA ALA A 336 -12.64 4.32 -18.68
C ALA A 336 -12.63 5.85 -18.64
N GLY A 337 -11.72 6.46 -19.38
CA GLY A 337 -11.59 7.93 -19.47
C GLY A 337 -10.80 8.60 -18.33
N LEU A 338 -10.58 7.92 -17.20
CA LEU A 338 -9.77 8.44 -16.09
C LEU A 338 -8.38 7.79 -16.00
N GLY A 339 -8.23 6.56 -16.50
CA GLY A 339 -6.91 5.90 -16.58
C GLY A 339 -6.43 5.28 -15.27
N TYR A 340 -7.26 5.25 -14.23
CA TYR A 340 -6.96 4.51 -13.00
C TYR A 340 -7.29 3.03 -13.11
N LEU A 341 -6.55 2.21 -12.35
CA LEU A 341 -6.60 0.75 -12.38
C LEU A 341 -7.06 0.18 -11.04
N LYS A 342 -7.74 -0.96 -11.10
CA LYS A 342 -8.04 -1.80 -9.94
C LYS A 342 -7.45 -3.17 -10.20
N GLN A 343 -6.46 -3.57 -9.42
CA GLN A 343 -5.96 -4.93 -9.39
C GLN A 343 -6.69 -5.66 -8.26
N ILE A 344 -7.62 -6.53 -8.62
CA ILE A 344 -8.51 -7.23 -7.70
C ILE A 344 -8.08 -8.69 -7.63
N HIS A 345 -7.80 -9.19 -6.44
CA HIS A 345 -7.45 -10.58 -6.15
C HIS A 345 -8.49 -11.17 -5.21
N HIS A 346 -8.86 -12.43 -5.43
CA HIS A 346 -9.72 -13.19 -4.53
C HIS A 346 -10.94 -12.41 -4.03
N ALA A 347 -11.70 -11.80 -4.94
CA ALA A 347 -12.98 -11.17 -4.62
C ALA A 347 -14.03 -11.59 -5.66
N GLU A 348 -15.29 -11.68 -5.24
CA GLU A 348 -16.33 -12.30 -6.07
C GLU A 348 -17.29 -11.27 -6.66
N LEU A 349 -17.50 -10.14 -5.99
CA LEU A 349 -18.53 -9.18 -6.32
C LEU A 349 -17.95 -7.78 -6.61
N LEU A 350 -18.49 -7.12 -7.63
CA LEU A 350 -18.32 -5.69 -7.87
C LEU A 350 -19.63 -5.00 -7.51
N GLN A 351 -19.56 -3.98 -6.66
CA GLN A 351 -20.65 -3.07 -6.41
C GLN A 351 -20.35 -1.72 -7.06
N PHE A 352 -21.19 -1.32 -8.01
CA PHE A 352 -21.24 0.00 -8.64
C PHE A 352 -22.46 0.77 -8.12
N GLU A 353 -22.61 2.04 -8.52
CA GLU A 353 -23.81 2.84 -8.21
C GLU A 353 -25.09 2.29 -8.83
N ASP A 354 -25.00 1.62 -9.98
CA ASP A 354 -26.17 1.13 -10.73
C ASP A 354 -26.43 -0.37 -10.61
N THR A 355 -25.47 -1.16 -10.11
CA THR A 355 -25.64 -2.61 -9.93
C THR A 355 -24.60 -3.21 -8.99
N THR A 356 -24.93 -4.34 -8.39
CA THR A 356 -23.96 -5.32 -7.86
C THR A 356 -23.95 -6.51 -8.79
N ILE A 357 -22.77 -6.98 -9.19
CA ILE A 357 -22.60 -8.04 -10.20
C ILE A 357 -21.42 -8.93 -9.79
N ALA A 358 -21.52 -10.23 -10.04
CA ALA A 358 -20.37 -11.11 -9.86
C ALA A 358 -19.25 -10.72 -10.83
N ILE A 359 -17.99 -10.77 -10.40
CA ILE A 359 -16.84 -10.43 -11.25
C ILE A 359 -16.86 -11.28 -12.53
N ALA A 360 -17.16 -12.58 -12.41
CA ALA A 360 -17.32 -13.47 -13.57
C ALA A 360 -18.40 -12.97 -14.55
N ASP A 361 -19.58 -12.60 -14.05
CA ASP A 361 -20.67 -12.08 -14.88
C ASP A 361 -20.31 -10.72 -15.49
N PHE A 362 -19.59 -9.86 -14.75
CA PHE A 362 -19.09 -8.60 -15.28
C PHE A 362 -18.14 -8.85 -16.44
N ILE A 363 -17.17 -9.77 -16.30
CA ILE A 363 -16.22 -10.11 -17.35
C ILE A 363 -16.93 -10.64 -18.61
N GLU A 364 -17.91 -11.53 -18.44
CA GLU A 364 -18.67 -12.11 -19.55
C GLU A 364 -19.52 -11.09 -20.32
N ASN A 365 -20.08 -10.10 -19.61
CA ASN A 365 -21.09 -9.19 -20.17
C ASN A 365 -20.57 -7.77 -20.45
N SER A 366 -19.36 -7.43 -20.01
CA SER A 366 -18.81 -6.08 -20.12
C SER A 366 -17.83 -5.94 -21.28
N ARG A 367 -17.52 -4.69 -21.62
CA ARG A 367 -16.58 -4.37 -22.68
C ARG A 367 -15.18 -4.84 -22.27
N HIS A 368 -14.69 -5.88 -22.94
CA HIS A 368 -13.28 -6.20 -22.98
C HIS A 368 -12.60 -5.41 -24.11
N PRO A 369 -11.40 -4.85 -23.92
CA PRO A 369 -10.59 -4.38 -25.04
C PRO A 369 -10.42 -5.52 -26.05
N THR A 370 -11.04 -5.40 -27.22
CA THR A 370 -10.62 -6.22 -28.37
C THR A 370 -9.16 -5.90 -28.72
N GLU A 371 -8.48 -6.77 -29.48
CA GLU A 371 -7.14 -6.47 -30.03
C GLU A 371 -7.07 -5.07 -30.69
N ASP A 372 -8.22 -4.53 -31.10
CA ASP A 372 -8.41 -3.12 -31.46
C ASP A 372 -9.06 -2.31 -30.31
N VAL A 373 -8.20 -1.63 -29.55
CA VAL A 373 -8.34 -0.36 -28.79
C VAL A 373 -9.50 -0.13 -27.79
N LEU A 374 -9.15 0.42 -26.62
CA LEU A 374 -10.10 1.02 -25.68
C LEU A 374 -10.77 2.26 -26.27
N ILE A 375 -12.08 2.40 -26.11
CA ILE A 375 -12.86 3.51 -26.63
C ILE A 375 -13.38 4.41 -25.51
N SER A 376 -13.27 5.74 -25.67
CA SER A 376 -13.85 6.75 -24.76
C SER A 376 -15.38 6.77 -24.82
N GLU A 377 -16.02 7.61 -23.99
CA GLU A 377 -17.47 7.85 -24.02
C GLU A 377 -17.97 8.28 -25.42
N ARG A 378 -17.11 8.93 -26.20
CA ARG A 378 -17.39 9.35 -27.58
C ARG A 378 -17.20 8.25 -28.62
N GLY A 379 -16.87 7.03 -28.20
CA GLY A 379 -16.59 5.88 -29.06
C GLY A 379 -15.28 5.98 -29.83
N LEU A 380 -14.34 6.83 -29.37
CA LEU A 380 -13.04 7.05 -29.99
C LEU A 380 -11.95 6.24 -29.27
N PRO A 381 -11.03 5.59 -30.00
CA PRO A 381 -9.83 5.02 -29.45
C PRO A 381 -9.10 5.93 -28.44
N ILE A 382 -8.55 5.35 -27.37
CA ILE A 382 -7.75 6.03 -26.35
C ILE A 382 -6.27 5.78 -26.62
N ALA A 383 -5.42 6.78 -26.39
CA ALA A 383 -3.98 6.59 -26.34
C ALA A 383 -3.54 6.25 -24.91
N PHE A 384 -2.75 5.21 -24.76
CA PHE A 384 -2.05 4.80 -23.55
C PHE A 384 -0.69 5.47 -23.51
N ARG A 385 -0.27 5.89 -22.32
CA ARG A 385 1.08 6.33 -22.00
C ARG A 385 1.67 5.32 -21.02
N LEU A 386 2.75 4.65 -21.41
CA LEU A 386 3.49 3.72 -20.56
C LEU A 386 4.80 4.35 -20.12
N PHE A 387 5.26 3.98 -18.94
CA PHE A 387 6.49 4.44 -18.32
C PHE A 387 7.41 3.27 -17.98
N ASP A 388 8.67 3.40 -18.39
CA ASP A 388 9.74 2.51 -17.98
C ASP A 388 10.51 3.14 -16.80
N ARG A 389 10.35 2.55 -15.61
CA ARG A 389 11.04 3.00 -14.39
C ARG A 389 12.56 2.87 -14.49
N ALA A 390 13.07 1.97 -15.32
CA ALA A 390 14.51 1.74 -15.44
C ALA A 390 15.21 2.84 -16.26
N THR A 391 14.54 3.34 -17.29
CA THR A 391 15.12 4.32 -18.23
C THR A 391 14.56 5.74 -18.05
N GLY A 392 13.40 5.88 -17.40
CA GLY A 392 12.68 7.13 -17.31
C GLY A 392 11.91 7.48 -18.58
N SER A 393 11.79 6.55 -19.53
CA SER A 393 11.22 6.80 -20.85
C SER A 393 9.72 6.52 -20.91
N HIS A 394 9.08 7.19 -21.87
CA HIS A 394 7.66 7.05 -22.11
C HIS A 394 7.35 6.56 -23.50
N VAL A 395 6.35 5.70 -23.61
CA VAL A 395 5.80 5.25 -24.89
C VAL A 395 4.33 5.62 -24.96
N PHE A 396 3.91 6.09 -26.12
CA PHE A 396 2.50 6.32 -26.43
C PHE A 396 2.05 5.33 -27.49
N THR A 397 0.88 4.72 -27.29
CA THR A 397 0.26 3.81 -28.25
C THR A 397 -1.25 3.84 -28.15
N ALA A 398 -1.95 3.65 -29.25
CA ALA A 398 -3.38 3.32 -29.23
C ALA A 398 -3.61 1.80 -29.37
N SER A 399 -2.56 1.00 -29.50
CA SER A 399 -2.66 -0.45 -29.66
C SER A 399 -2.57 -1.16 -28.31
N PHE A 400 -3.65 -1.79 -27.88
CA PHE A 400 -3.65 -2.55 -26.63
C PHE A 400 -2.76 -3.81 -26.71
N SER A 401 -2.64 -4.43 -27.87
CA SER A 401 -1.69 -5.53 -28.09
C SER A 401 -0.24 -5.10 -27.87
N GLU A 402 0.09 -3.84 -28.15
CA GLU A 402 1.41 -3.28 -27.88
C GLU A 402 1.60 -2.93 -26.40
N VAL A 403 0.55 -2.41 -25.72
CA VAL A 403 0.56 -2.24 -24.26
C VAL A 403 0.98 -3.54 -23.58
N LYS A 404 0.35 -4.68 -23.93
CA LYS A 404 0.69 -6.00 -23.37
C LYS A 404 2.17 -6.35 -23.53
N GLN A 405 2.73 -6.14 -24.72
CA GLN A 405 4.15 -6.44 -24.98
C GLN A 405 5.08 -5.61 -24.10
N PHE A 406 4.74 -4.33 -23.86
CA PHE A 406 5.53 -3.48 -22.96
C PHE A 406 5.38 -3.89 -21.49
N LEU A 407 4.16 -4.22 -21.03
CA LEU A 407 3.92 -4.73 -19.68
C LEU A 407 4.70 -6.02 -19.41
N GLU A 408 4.72 -6.97 -20.36
CA GLU A 408 5.53 -8.20 -20.29
C GLU A 408 7.04 -7.92 -20.21
N GLN A 409 7.48 -6.76 -20.70
CA GLN A 409 8.86 -6.29 -20.65
C GLN A 409 9.17 -5.48 -19.38
N GLY A 410 8.22 -5.40 -18.44
CA GLY A 410 8.39 -4.71 -17.16
C GLY A 410 8.06 -3.21 -17.18
N TRP A 411 7.45 -2.71 -18.27
CA TRP A 411 6.92 -1.35 -18.30
C TRP A 411 5.66 -1.25 -17.45
N THR A 412 5.34 -0.04 -17.02
CA THR A 412 4.12 0.27 -16.27
C THR A 412 3.19 1.12 -17.11
N LEU A 413 1.87 0.85 -17.09
CA LEU A 413 0.90 1.77 -17.69
C LEU A 413 0.80 3.00 -16.76
N GLU A 414 1.09 4.18 -17.29
CA GLU A 414 1.16 5.41 -16.51
C GLU A 414 -0.16 6.21 -16.59
N SER A 415 -0.72 6.37 -17.79
CA SER A 415 -1.99 7.10 -17.98
C SER A 415 -2.64 6.84 -19.34
N THR A 416 -3.83 7.41 -19.53
CA THR A 416 -4.53 7.48 -20.84
C THR A 416 -4.82 8.93 -21.22
N PRO A 417 -3.81 9.68 -21.70
CA PRO A 417 -3.84 11.14 -21.67
C PRO A 417 -4.78 11.80 -22.69
N PHE A 418 -5.21 11.09 -23.74
CA PHE A 418 -6.08 11.65 -24.76
C PHE A 418 -6.77 10.57 -25.61
N THR A 419 -7.73 11.01 -26.43
CA THR A 419 -8.40 10.17 -27.42
C THR A 419 -7.90 10.46 -28.83
N VAL A 420 -7.93 9.45 -29.68
CA VAL A 420 -7.51 9.50 -31.09
C VAL A 420 -8.65 9.05 -31.99
N ASN A 421 -8.78 9.67 -33.17
CA ASN A 421 -9.84 9.37 -34.12
C ASN A 421 -9.29 8.88 -35.46
N PRO A 422 -9.01 7.58 -35.63
CA PRO A 422 -8.47 7.04 -36.88
C PRO A 422 -9.47 7.08 -38.05
N LYS A 423 -10.74 7.39 -37.78
CA LYS A 423 -11.79 7.51 -38.81
C LYS A 423 -11.99 8.94 -39.29
N ASP A 424 -11.32 9.92 -38.66
CA ASP A 424 -11.39 11.31 -39.11
C ASP A 424 -10.55 11.50 -40.38
N PRO A 425 -11.16 11.91 -41.52
CA PRO A 425 -10.41 12.12 -42.76
C PRO A 425 -9.42 13.31 -42.69
N SER A 426 -9.50 14.14 -41.65
CA SER A 426 -8.59 15.27 -41.41
C SER A 426 -7.45 14.94 -40.43
N ALA A 427 -7.50 13.80 -39.75
CA ALA A 427 -6.40 13.31 -38.93
C ALA A 427 -5.28 12.75 -39.82
N GLN A 428 -4.04 12.84 -39.35
CA GLN A 428 -2.87 12.31 -40.05
C GLN A 428 -2.12 11.36 -39.12
N ASN A 429 -1.31 10.48 -39.71
CA ASN A 429 -0.54 9.49 -38.98
C ASN A 429 0.50 10.15 -38.07
N VAL A 430 0.63 9.61 -36.85
CA VAL A 430 1.75 9.86 -35.95
C VAL A 430 2.65 8.64 -36.00
N TYR A 431 3.88 8.85 -36.44
CA TYR A 431 4.93 7.84 -36.48
C TYR A 431 5.67 7.82 -35.14
N ARG A 432 6.00 6.63 -34.63
CA ARG A 432 6.92 6.46 -33.50
C ARG A 432 8.24 5.88 -33.97
N LEU A 433 9.33 6.47 -33.51
CA LEU A 433 10.68 6.03 -33.82
C LEU A 433 11.44 5.81 -32.52
N ASP A 434 12.16 4.69 -32.45
CA ASP A 434 12.88 4.24 -31.26
C ASP A 434 14.39 4.35 -31.46
N HIS A 435 15.09 4.99 -30.53
CA HIS A 435 16.54 5.03 -30.54
C HIS A 435 17.12 3.83 -29.76
N PRO A 436 17.81 2.88 -30.42
CA PRO A 436 18.13 1.56 -29.84
C PRO A 436 19.11 1.60 -28.65
N THR A 437 19.73 2.76 -28.38
CA THR A 437 20.73 2.91 -27.31
C THR A 437 20.53 4.14 -26.42
N GLU A 438 19.58 5.03 -26.73
CA GLU A 438 19.40 6.30 -25.98
C GLU A 438 18.05 6.35 -25.25
N SER A 439 17.34 5.23 -25.18
CA SER A 439 16.02 5.12 -24.53
C SER A 439 15.08 6.27 -24.94
N ASP A 440 15.10 6.63 -26.23
CA ASP A 440 14.35 7.77 -26.75
C ASP A 440 13.27 7.31 -27.74
N PHE A 441 12.07 7.88 -27.58
CA PHE A 441 10.96 7.70 -28.49
C PHE A 441 10.57 9.03 -29.12
N LEU A 442 10.82 9.15 -30.42
CA LEU A 442 10.38 10.30 -31.22
C LEU A 442 8.98 10.04 -31.79
N LEU A 443 8.04 10.93 -31.50
CA LEU A 443 6.73 11.00 -32.14
C LEU A 443 6.71 12.13 -33.16
N THR A 444 6.31 11.83 -34.39
CA THR A 444 6.25 12.83 -35.47
C THR A 444 5.12 12.58 -36.45
N MET A 445 4.46 13.66 -36.89
CA MET A 445 3.55 13.64 -38.05
C MET A 445 4.28 13.89 -39.38
N SER A 446 5.55 14.28 -39.34
CA SER A 446 6.34 14.68 -40.50
C SER A 446 7.08 13.48 -41.07
N GLU A 447 6.69 13.03 -42.26
CA GLU A 447 7.44 12.00 -42.99
C GLU A 447 8.90 12.41 -43.25
N ARG A 448 9.15 13.72 -43.39
CA ARG A 448 10.51 14.25 -43.55
C ARG A 448 11.33 14.08 -42.27
N GLU A 449 10.77 14.42 -41.11
CA GLU A 449 11.45 14.26 -39.82
C GLU A 449 11.69 12.78 -39.52
N ARG A 450 10.68 11.93 -39.75
CA ARG A 450 10.81 10.47 -39.67
C ARG A 450 12.00 9.98 -40.51
N ASN A 451 12.05 10.36 -41.79
CA ASN A 451 13.15 9.95 -42.67
C ASN A 451 14.51 10.50 -42.22
N GLN A 452 14.55 11.67 -41.58
CA GLN A 452 15.78 12.24 -41.03
C GLN A 452 16.26 11.49 -39.78
N ALA A 453 15.36 11.19 -38.85
CA ALA A 453 15.66 10.41 -37.66
C ALA A 453 16.12 8.98 -37.99
N ILE A 454 15.55 8.34 -39.02
CA ILE A 454 16.07 7.05 -39.53
C ILE A 454 17.53 7.18 -39.98
N ASN A 455 17.90 8.27 -40.67
CA ASN A 455 19.29 8.51 -41.07
C ASN A 455 20.22 8.79 -39.88
N LEU A 456 19.66 9.15 -38.72
CA LEU A 456 20.38 9.36 -37.46
C LEU A 456 20.45 8.10 -36.60
N GLY A 457 19.87 6.97 -37.03
CA GLY A 457 19.98 5.68 -36.36
C GLY A 457 18.71 5.21 -35.64
N TYR A 458 17.62 5.98 -35.69
CA TYR A 458 16.35 5.54 -35.14
C TYR A 458 15.73 4.40 -35.96
N ILE A 459 15.04 3.51 -35.26
CA ILE A 459 14.23 2.43 -35.84
C ILE A 459 12.79 2.94 -35.98
N ASP A 460 12.28 2.95 -37.21
CA ASP A 460 10.88 3.31 -37.48
C ASP A 460 9.96 2.16 -37.04
N GLN A 461 9.14 2.41 -36.02
CA GLN A 461 8.16 1.45 -35.50
C GLN A 461 6.78 1.60 -36.19
N GLY A 462 6.66 2.52 -37.14
CA GLY A 462 5.45 2.73 -37.92
C GLY A 462 4.45 3.68 -37.25
N VAL A 463 3.19 3.56 -37.65
CA VAL A 463 2.10 4.43 -37.19
C VAL A 463 1.53 3.90 -35.89
N VAL A 464 1.57 4.70 -34.83
CA VAL A 464 1.07 4.30 -33.50
C VAL A 464 -0.33 4.81 -33.20
N PHE A 465 -0.73 5.92 -33.81
CA PHE A 465 -2.09 6.48 -33.81
C PHE A 465 -2.21 7.63 -34.83
N THR A 466 -3.37 8.27 -34.88
CA THR A 466 -3.63 9.45 -35.72
C THR A 466 -3.95 10.68 -34.87
N ALA A 467 -3.49 11.86 -35.28
CA ALA A 467 -3.73 13.13 -34.61
C ALA A 467 -3.92 14.27 -35.63
N HIS A 468 -4.21 15.49 -35.15
CA HIS A 468 -4.42 16.66 -36.01
C HIS A 468 -3.20 17.58 -35.99
N ALA A 469 -2.76 18.03 -37.16
CA ALA A 469 -1.63 18.97 -37.25
C ALA A 469 -2.01 20.40 -36.83
N GLN A 470 -3.30 20.72 -36.73
CA GLN A 470 -3.84 22.03 -36.38
C GLN A 470 -5.10 21.86 -35.51
N PRO A 471 -5.41 22.81 -34.61
CA PRO A 471 -6.57 22.71 -33.74
C PRO A 471 -7.86 22.72 -34.56
N SER A 472 -8.81 21.88 -34.19
CA SER A 472 -10.12 21.74 -34.82
C SER A 472 -11.22 21.58 -33.76
N PRO A 473 -12.51 21.72 -34.12
CA PRO A 473 -13.61 21.43 -33.21
C PRO A 473 -13.64 20.00 -32.69
N LEU A 474 -12.95 19.07 -33.37
CA LEU A 474 -12.87 17.65 -33.00
C LEU A 474 -11.58 17.32 -32.24
N ALA A 475 -10.59 18.22 -32.24
CA ALA A 475 -9.29 18.03 -31.60
C ALA A 475 -8.63 19.39 -31.37
N SER A 476 -8.80 19.96 -30.18
CA SER A 476 -8.31 21.29 -29.83
C SER A 476 -7.20 21.27 -28.77
N GLU A 477 -6.93 20.12 -28.16
CA GLU A 477 -5.96 20.02 -27.07
C GLU A 477 -4.55 19.79 -27.63
N PRO A 478 -3.59 20.67 -27.33
CA PRO A 478 -2.21 20.53 -27.80
C PRO A 478 -1.43 19.47 -27.01
N VAL A 479 -0.66 18.64 -27.74
CA VAL A 479 0.39 17.80 -27.18
C VAL A 479 1.72 18.47 -27.43
N TYR A 480 2.41 18.83 -26.35
CA TYR A 480 3.65 19.58 -26.37
C TYR A 480 4.84 18.61 -26.39
N ARG A 481 5.83 18.87 -27.26
CA ARG A 481 7.08 18.10 -27.34
C ARG A 481 8.24 18.86 -26.71
N PHE A 482 8.98 18.15 -25.89
CA PHE A 482 10.16 18.62 -25.21
C PHE A 482 11.33 17.69 -25.50
N PHE A 483 12.55 18.24 -25.50
CA PHE A 483 13.78 17.45 -25.66
C PHE A 483 14.81 17.82 -24.60
N SER A 484 15.48 16.81 -24.04
CA SER A 484 16.59 16.99 -23.10
C SER A 484 17.91 16.55 -23.71
N LEU A 485 18.87 17.48 -23.78
CA LEU A 485 20.24 17.15 -24.16
C LEU A 485 20.97 16.31 -23.09
N SER A 486 20.55 16.41 -21.82
CA SER A 486 21.19 15.67 -20.72
C SER A 486 20.62 14.28 -20.53
N ALA A 487 19.31 14.11 -20.71
CA ALA A 487 18.64 12.82 -20.66
C ALA A 487 18.55 12.13 -22.03
N THR A 488 18.94 12.84 -23.09
CA THR A 488 18.98 12.36 -24.49
C THR A 488 17.66 11.78 -24.98
N ASN A 489 16.53 12.31 -24.49
CA ASN A 489 15.20 11.82 -24.80
C ASN A 489 14.17 12.94 -25.05
N HIS A 490 13.08 12.57 -25.73
CA HIS A 490 11.90 13.38 -25.93
C HIS A 490 10.81 13.07 -24.89
N MET A 491 10.06 14.10 -24.53
CA MET A 491 8.89 14.02 -23.64
C MET A 491 7.68 14.67 -24.29
N TYR A 492 6.50 14.08 -24.07
CA TYR A 492 5.23 14.53 -24.63
C TYR A 492 4.19 14.66 -23.54
N THR A 493 3.47 15.79 -23.52
CA THR A 493 2.43 16.01 -22.50
C THR A 493 1.33 16.93 -23.00
N THR A 494 0.12 16.74 -22.48
CA THR A 494 -0.99 17.70 -22.57
C THR A 494 -1.10 18.57 -21.30
N SER A 495 -0.43 18.18 -20.21
CA SER A 495 -0.55 18.80 -18.89
C SER A 495 0.31 20.06 -18.78
N GLU A 496 -0.32 21.21 -18.50
CA GLU A 496 0.40 22.46 -18.23
C GLU A 496 1.35 22.36 -17.02
N LEU A 497 0.99 21.54 -16.02
CA LEU A 497 1.83 21.31 -14.84
C LEU A 497 3.09 20.50 -15.19
N GLU A 498 2.94 19.46 -16.00
CA GLU A 498 4.07 18.64 -16.44
C GLU A 498 5.00 19.42 -17.36
N GLN A 499 4.47 20.28 -18.22
CA GLN A 499 5.30 21.21 -19.02
C GLN A 499 6.21 22.06 -18.13
N GLN A 500 5.66 22.66 -17.06
CA GLN A 500 6.46 23.46 -16.13
C GLN A 500 7.53 22.60 -15.44
N HIS A 501 7.16 21.39 -15.02
CA HIS A 501 8.10 20.46 -14.40
C HIS A 501 9.25 20.05 -15.35
N LEU A 502 8.95 19.77 -16.62
CA LEU A 502 9.96 19.44 -17.63
C LEU A 502 10.94 20.60 -17.86
N LEU A 503 10.44 21.84 -17.90
CA LEU A 503 11.29 23.03 -18.00
C LEU A 503 12.21 23.17 -16.79
N ASP A 504 11.70 22.90 -15.58
CA ASP A 504 12.47 22.95 -14.34
C ASP A 504 13.56 21.85 -14.30
N LEU A 505 13.28 20.70 -14.93
CA LEU A 505 14.25 19.61 -15.15
C LEU A 505 15.24 19.87 -16.30
N GLY A 506 15.13 21.02 -16.97
CA GLY A 506 16.06 21.45 -18.02
C GLY A 506 15.72 20.96 -19.44
N TYR A 507 14.56 20.31 -19.63
CA TYR A 507 14.07 20.02 -20.97
C TYR A 507 13.78 21.32 -21.72
N GLN A 508 14.01 21.30 -23.02
CA GLN A 508 13.73 22.41 -23.92
C GLN A 508 12.43 22.15 -24.65
N PHE A 509 11.51 23.12 -24.60
CA PHE A 509 10.32 23.10 -25.44
C PHE A 509 10.73 23.20 -26.90
N GLU A 510 10.24 22.28 -27.73
CA GLU A 510 10.51 22.29 -29.17
C GLU A 510 9.33 22.88 -29.93
N GLU A 511 8.18 22.21 -29.85
CA GLU A 511 6.98 22.58 -30.59
C GLU A 511 5.72 21.91 -30.01
N ILE A 512 4.55 22.34 -30.50
CA ILE A 512 3.32 21.55 -30.38
C ILE A 512 3.41 20.46 -31.45
N ALA A 513 3.60 19.22 -31.03
CA ALA A 513 3.76 18.10 -31.96
C ALA A 513 2.48 17.85 -32.76
N PHE A 514 1.33 17.88 -32.08
CA PHE A 514 0.01 17.65 -32.66
C PHE A 514 -1.12 18.04 -31.71
N TYR A 515 -2.34 18.00 -32.21
CA TYR A 515 -3.58 18.26 -31.47
C TYR A 515 -4.43 17.00 -31.38
N VAL A 516 -5.01 16.78 -30.22
CA VAL A 516 -5.82 15.62 -29.86
C VAL A 516 -7.17 16.05 -29.30
N SER A 517 -8.08 15.10 -29.16
CA SER A 517 -9.30 15.32 -28.38
C SER A 517 -9.00 14.96 -26.93
N SER A 518 -9.42 15.85 -26.03
CA SER A 518 -9.47 15.52 -24.61
C SER A 518 -10.26 14.23 -24.43
N THR A 519 -9.83 13.45 -23.43
CA THR A 519 -10.65 12.35 -22.91
C THR A 519 -12.03 12.85 -22.51
#